data_AF-A0A4C1SVD8-F1
#
_entry.id   AF-A0A4C1SVD8-F1
#
_cell.length_a   1.000
_cell.length_b   1.000
_cell.length_c   1.000
_cell.angle_alpha   90.00
_cell.angle_beta   90.00
_cell.angle_gamma   90.00
#
_symmetry.space_group_name_H-M   'P 1'
#
loop_
_entity.id
_entity.type
_entity.pdbx_description
1 polymer ?
#
loop_
_entity_poly.entity_id
_entity_poly.type
_entity_poly.pdbx_seq_one_letter_code
_entity_poly.pdbx_strand_id
1 'polypeptide(L)' 'MSIQTYGDKPVAFQLEEGGEYYYVGSEVGNYLRLFRGILYKKYPGMTRIVLSNEERKRLADSGLSPHILASSVSLLRASE' A
#
# COMPACT_ATOMS: atom_id res chain seq x y z
N MET A 1 -18.52 -2.11 14.83
CA MET A 1 -17.49 -3.17 14.72
C MET A 1 -16.14 -2.49 14.76
N SER A 2 -15.35 -2.73 15.80
CA SER A 2 -14.00 -2.18 15.89
C SER A 2 -13.10 -2.89 14.88
N ILE A 3 -12.33 -2.14 14.09
CA ILE A 3 -11.37 -2.72 13.15
C ILE A 3 -10.25 -3.35 14.00
N GLN A 4 -10.11 -4.67 13.94
CA GLN A 4 -8.98 -5.36 14.56
C GLN A 4 -7.76 -5.27 13.64
N THR A 5 -6.65 -4.87 14.20
CA THR A 5 -5.38 -4.72 13.51
C THR A 5 -4.33 -5.64 14.13
N TYR A 6 -3.28 -5.96 13.36
CA TYR A 6 -2.33 -7.01 13.69
C TYR A 6 -0.91 -6.61 13.29
N GLY A 7 0.03 -6.68 14.24
CA GLY A 7 1.43 -6.33 14.02
C GLY A 7 1.67 -4.82 13.94
N ASP A 8 2.80 -4.43 13.37
CA ASP A 8 3.17 -3.03 13.19
C ASP A 8 2.32 -2.34 12.13
N LYS A 9 2.02 -1.07 12.37
CA LYS A 9 1.31 -0.23 11.41
C LYS A 9 2.17 -0.06 10.16
N PRO A 10 1.62 -0.23 8.94
CA PRO A 10 2.36 -0.01 7.71
C PRO A 10 2.91 1.41 7.63
N VAL A 11 4.06 1.57 6.98
CA VAL A 11 4.72 2.86 6.84
C VAL A 11 4.09 3.64 5.70
N ALA A 12 3.63 4.86 5.99
CA ALA A 12 3.17 5.79 4.97
C ALA A 12 4.37 6.45 4.29
N PHE A 13 4.30 6.62 2.97
CA PHE A 13 5.33 7.31 2.20
C PHE A 13 4.71 8.22 1.15
N GLN A 14 5.47 9.22 0.71
CA GLN A 14 5.06 10.10 -0.39
C GLN A 14 5.73 9.62 -1.68
N LEU A 15 5.01 9.71 -2.79
CA LEU A 15 5.58 9.45 -4.12
C LEU A 15 6.41 10.64 -4.63
N GLU A 16 5.96 11.85 -4.29
CA GLU A 16 6.57 13.11 -4.70
C GLU A 16 6.66 14.04 -3.49
N GLU A 17 7.64 14.94 -3.48
CA GLU A 17 7.84 15.89 -2.38
C GLU A 17 6.62 16.81 -2.22
N GLY A 18 5.99 16.80 -1.04
CA GLY A 18 4.76 17.56 -0.77
C GLY A 18 3.48 16.93 -1.32
N GLY A 19 3.56 15.73 -1.91
CA GLY A 19 2.42 15.00 -2.45
C GLY A 19 1.58 14.26 -1.40
N GLU A 20 0.61 13.49 -1.89
CA GLU A 20 -0.19 12.61 -1.02
C GLU A 20 0.64 11.48 -0.43
N TYR A 21 0.21 11.03 0.77
CA TYR A 21 0.77 9.84 1.40
C TYR A 21 0.07 8.59 0.91
N TYR A 22 0.85 7.53 0.75
CA TYR A 22 0.41 6.24 0.30
C TYR A 22 0.91 5.13 1.23
N TYR A 23 0.17 4.03 1.28
CA TYR A 23 0.57 2.77 1.89
C TYR A 23 0.69 1.68 0.83
N VAL A 24 1.57 0.71 1.08
CA VAL A 24 1.61 -0.52 0.27
C VAL A 24 0.39 -1.37 0.60
N GLY A 25 -0.45 -1.66 -0.39
CA GLY A 25 -1.71 -2.37 -0.20
C GLY A 25 -1.55 -3.78 0.39
N SER A 26 -0.44 -4.47 0.10
CA SER A 26 -0.15 -5.77 0.70
C SER A 26 0.19 -5.68 2.19
N GLU A 27 0.87 -4.62 2.63
CA GLU A 27 1.16 -4.38 4.06
C GLU A 27 -0.12 -4.01 4.81
N VAL A 28 -0.98 -3.16 4.23
CA VAL A 28 -2.31 -2.84 4.79
C VAL A 28 -3.17 -4.11 4.87
N GLY A 29 -3.17 -4.92 3.82
CA GLY A 29 -3.84 -6.22 3.81
C GLY A 29 -3.34 -7.14 4.91
N ASN A 30 -2.02 -7.18 5.15
CA ASN A 30 -1.44 -7.96 6.23
C ASN A 30 -1.83 -7.43 7.62
N TYR A 31 -1.75 -6.13 7.83
CA TYR A 31 -2.12 -5.44 9.07
C TYR A 31 -3.59 -5.65 9.45
N LEU A 32 -4.47 -5.76 8.46
CA LEU A 32 -5.90 -6.00 8.66
C LEU A 32 -6.30 -7.48 8.54
N ARG A 33 -5.36 -8.39 8.26
CA ARG A 33 -5.60 -9.80 7.91
C ARG A 33 -6.57 -9.99 6.72
N LEU A 34 -6.61 -9.03 5.81
CA LEU A 34 -7.41 -9.05 4.59
C LEU A 34 -6.54 -9.45 3.39
N PHE A 35 -6.23 -10.74 3.31
CA PHE A 35 -5.32 -11.30 2.30
C PHE A 35 -5.98 -11.55 0.94
N ARG A 36 -5.17 -11.83 -0.09
CA ARG A 36 -5.63 -12.39 -1.39
C ARG A 36 -6.76 -11.59 -2.05
N GLY A 37 -6.69 -10.26 -1.94
CA GLY A 37 -7.66 -9.35 -2.53
C GLY A 37 -8.97 -9.18 -1.74
N ILE A 38 -9.10 -9.80 -0.56
CA ILE A 38 -10.25 -9.58 0.34
C ILE A 38 -10.33 -8.10 0.75
N LEU A 39 -9.19 -7.42 0.91
CA LEU A 39 -9.14 -5.98 1.20
C LEU A 39 -9.98 -5.18 0.19
N TYR A 40 -9.74 -5.38 -1.10
CA TYR A 40 -10.44 -4.66 -2.18
C TYR A 40 -11.88 -5.13 -2.37
N LYS A 41 -12.20 -6.39 -2.07
CA LYS A 41 -13.59 -6.88 -2.08
C LYS A 41 -14.41 -6.29 -0.95
N LYS A 42 -13.80 -6.13 0.23
CA LYS A 42 -14.44 -5.54 1.41
C LYS A 42 -14.65 -4.04 1.27
N TYR A 43 -13.73 -3.35 0.58
CA TYR A 43 -13.80 -1.92 0.31
C TYR A 43 -13.76 -1.66 -1.21
N PRO A 44 -14.88 -1.85 -1.93
CA PRO A 44 -14.91 -1.73 -3.40
C PRO A 44 -14.74 -0.28 -3.89
N GLY A 45 -15.05 0.72 -3.06
CA GLY A 45 -14.84 2.13 -3.37
C GLY A 45 -13.40 2.61 -3.16
N MET A 46 -12.53 1.75 -2.62
CA MET A 46 -11.16 2.13 -2.29
C MET A 46 -10.33 2.32 -3.56
N THR A 47 -9.68 3.47 -3.68
CA THR A 47 -8.82 3.74 -4.84
C THR A 47 -7.49 3.03 -4.67
N ARG A 48 -7.13 2.19 -5.65
CA ARG A 48 -5.80 1.57 -5.73
C ARG A 48 -5.06 2.07 -6.96
N ILE A 49 -3.80 2.44 -6.77
CA ILE A 49 -2.89 2.82 -7.86
C ILE A 49 -1.97 1.63 -8.11
N VAL A 50 -1.89 1.17 -9.35
CA VAL A 50 -0.93 0.13 -9.73
C VAL A 50 0.34 0.82 -10.24
N LEU A 51 1.48 0.51 -9.61
CA LEU A 51 2.75 1.07 -10.03
C LEU A 51 3.28 0.41 -11.30
N SER A 52 3.68 1.23 -12.26
CA SER A 52 4.46 0.82 -13.43
C SER A 52 5.84 0.32 -13.02
N ASN A 53 6.51 -0.46 -13.87
CA ASN A 53 7.87 -0.95 -13.60
C ASN A 53 8.89 0.17 -13.38
N GLU A 54 8.75 1.30 -14.09
CA GLU A 54 9.65 2.46 -13.96
C GLU A 54 9.50 3.14 -12.60
N GLU A 55 8.26 3.42 -12.20
CA GLU A 55 7.94 4.01 -10.89
C GLU A 55 8.40 3.10 -9.75
N ARG A 56 8.25 1.78 -9.92
CA ARG A 56 8.76 0.80 -8.95
C ARG A 56 10.27 0.90 -8.77
N LYS A 57 11.03 1.06 -9.87
CA LYS A 57 12.49 1.22 -9.78
C LYS A 57 12.88 2.50 -9.06
N ARG A 58 12.17 3.60 -9.32
CA ARG A 58 12.39 4.88 -8.62
C ARG A 58 12.15 4.76 -7.11
N LEU A 59 11.05 4.12 -6.73
CA LEU A 59 10.69 3.92 -5.31
C LEU A 59 11.61 2.91 -4.62
N ALA A 60 12.09 1.91 -5.34
CA ALA A 60 13.09 0.96 -4.85
C ALA A 60 14.41 1.65 -4.49
N ASP A 61 14.83 2.61 -5.32
CA ASP A 61 16.06 3.38 -5.10
C ASP A 61 15.93 4.35 -3.90
N SER A 62 14.70 4.83 -3.64
CA SER A 62 14.37 5.66 -2.48
C SER A 62 14.43 4.91 -1.14
N GLY A 63 14.75 3.61 -1.14
CA GLY A 63 14.84 2.79 0.08
C GLY A 63 13.50 2.54 0.75
N LEU A 64 12.39 2.77 0.04
CA LEU A 64 11.04 2.53 0.53
C LEU A 64 10.76 1.02 0.59
N SER A 65 9.84 0.61 1.49
CA SER A 65 9.56 -0.78 1.93
C SER A 65 9.90 -1.88 0.90
N PRO A 66 10.53 -3.00 1.31
CA PRO A 66 10.88 -4.11 0.41
C PRO A 66 9.68 -4.72 -0.32
N HIS A 67 8.47 -4.52 0.20
CA HIS A 67 7.23 -4.95 -0.46
C HIS A 67 6.95 -4.21 -1.77
N ILE A 68 7.57 -3.05 -2.01
CA ILE A 68 7.51 -2.32 -3.28
C ILE A 68 8.22 -3.09 -4.41
N LEU A 69 9.19 -3.94 -4.08
CA LEU A 69 9.93 -4.74 -5.06
C LEU A 69 9.11 -5.90 -5.66
N ALA A 70 7.93 -6.20 -5.11
CA ALA A 70 7.09 -7.27 -5.63
C ALA A 70 6.62 -6.96 -7.08
N SER A 71 6.43 -8.01 -7.88
CA SER A 71 6.12 -7.87 -9.31
C SER A 71 4.78 -7.16 -9.60
N SER A 72 3.84 -7.19 -8.65
CA SER A 72 2.57 -6.48 -8.71
C SER A 72 2.31 -5.80 -7.37
N VAL A 73 2.52 -4.49 -7.32
CA VAL A 73 2.30 -3.67 -6.13
C VAL A 73 1.20 -2.67 -6.42
N SER A 74 0.25 -2.62 -5.50
CA SER A 74 -0.82 -1.62 -5.48
C SER A 74 -0.62 -0.71 -4.28
N LEU A 75 -0.75 0.60 -4.50
CA LEU A 75 -0.71 1.60 -3.47
C LEU A 75 -2.12 2.05 -3.11
N LEU A 76 -2.28 2.41 -1.84
CA LEU A 76 -3.51 2.93 -1.27
C LEU A 76 -3.25 4.33 -0.74
N ARG A 77 -4.15 5.28 -1.00
CA ARG A 77 -4.06 6.62 -0.41
C ARG A 77 -4.22 6.51 1.11
N ALA A 78 -3.41 7.25 1.85
CA ALA A 78 -3.42 7.20 3.32
C ALA A 78 -4.67 7.82 3.95
N SER A 79 -5.43 8.58 3.18
CA SER A 79 -6.71 9.20 3.55
C SER A 79 -7.92 8.26 3.46
N GLU A 80 -7.77 7.09 2.83
CA GLU A 80 -8.81 6.06 2.71
C GLU A 80 -8.90 5.18 3.97
#